data_AF-A0A3N8LKA5-F1
#
_entry.id   AF-A0A3N8LKA5-F1
#
_cell.length_a   1.000
_cell.length_b   1.000
_cell.length_c   1.000
_cell.angle_alpha   90.00
_cell.angle_beta   90.00
_cell.angle_gamma   90.00
#
_symmetry.space_group_name_H-M   'P 1'
#
loop_
_entity.id
_entity.type
_entity.pdbx_description
1 polymer ?
#
loop_
_entity_poly.entity_id
_entity_poly.type
_entity_poly.pdbx_seq_one_letter_code
_entity_poly.pdbx_strand_id
1 'polypeptide(L)'
;MTLLPMRRIGGSAASGWKTARSAASAACIAGCIAGCLAVASSVASQAALAGTAARHKAAPRPSTRQNETGDPRRFMHGVGVADAGNGKRWIFFSSSGIVPRGALANGNWPHDVYVGEWSPGSAHITHVRTFISRPEAQEPVSIAQNDRGDIFVTFEDGWNAPQEVSQRYGVYRRNLKPVKPYPNDVESGGHSGHVATVGERFVVFYSADWVDGGGVDNLGTGGGVYLKTYDAAGRVLNHVSVAPHSREWWPMIAGSSRNALLVWQKYIKGSTDATLEYAMFDPVTAKLEKLGALNDAIQYYVYSAAYVPAIDRFVVVTTAANGRGAAMLIDQEGRRTATLDCLPATVRESGIGVAGASAYVPTHDGRLLTLALAPERIAVRGAQRSPIPWGTTGIVGFPANGTTMHFVSLTPSGAREADFEQGRETELAASDEGCIEIPDAPD
;
A
#
# COMPACT_ATOMS: atom_id res chain seq x y z
N MET A 1 -36.37 39.24 -41.59
CA MET A 1 -37.68 39.87 -41.31
C MET A 1 -38.27 39.09 -40.14
N THR A 2 -38.50 39.58 -38.93
CA THR A 2 -38.73 40.95 -38.46
C THR A 2 -38.49 41.02 -36.93
N LEU A 3 -37.71 42.03 -36.56
CA LEU A 3 -37.57 42.83 -35.32
C LEU A 3 -38.25 42.43 -33.98
N LEU A 4 -37.39 42.49 -32.94
CA LEU A 4 -37.56 43.01 -31.55
C LEU A 4 -38.63 44.13 -31.36
N PRO A 5 -39.19 44.33 -30.13
CA PRO A 5 -38.52 45.07 -29.02
C PRO A 5 -38.82 44.51 -27.60
N MET A 6 -37.89 44.50 -26.64
CA MET A 6 -37.40 45.57 -25.75
C MET A 6 -38.48 46.26 -24.88
N ARG A 7 -38.43 46.04 -23.54
CA ARG A 7 -38.57 47.13 -22.56
C ARG A 7 -37.96 46.79 -21.18
N ARG A 8 -37.02 47.64 -20.77
CA ARG A 8 -36.57 47.92 -19.40
C ARG A 8 -37.64 48.70 -18.62
N ILE A 9 -37.55 48.68 -17.30
CA ILE A 9 -37.56 49.76 -16.28
C ILE A 9 -37.52 49.00 -14.93
N GLY A 10 -36.70 49.31 -13.91
CA GLY A 10 -35.83 50.44 -13.65
C GLY A 10 -35.92 50.83 -12.16
N GLY A 11 -34.78 50.87 -11.48
CA GLY A 11 -34.45 51.72 -10.30
C GLY A 11 -34.97 51.29 -8.93
N SER A 12 -34.42 51.75 -7.81
CA SER A 12 -33.24 52.61 -7.52
C SER A 12 -33.14 52.79 -5.99
N ALA A 13 -32.00 53.34 -5.54
CA ALA A 13 -31.68 53.98 -4.25
C ALA A 13 -30.85 53.10 -3.28
N ALA A 14 -29.55 53.36 -3.09
CA ALA A 14 -28.91 54.48 -2.36
C ALA A 14 -29.21 54.38 -0.85
N SER A 15 -28.32 54.52 0.12
CA SER A 15 -27.04 55.23 0.31
C SER A 15 -26.42 54.64 1.60
N GLY A 16 -25.11 54.54 1.81
CA GLY A 16 -24.17 55.62 2.07
C GLY A 16 -24.04 55.88 3.59
N TRP A 17 -22.89 55.55 4.20
CA TRP A 17 -22.22 56.39 5.21
C TRP A 17 -20.79 55.93 5.52
N LYS A 18 -19.92 56.95 5.56
CA LYS A 18 -18.54 57.01 6.08
C LYS A 18 -18.62 56.86 7.62
N THR A 19 -17.62 56.61 8.47
CA THR A 19 -16.21 57.05 8.57
C THR A 19 -15.65 56.50 9.89
N ALA A 20 -14.31 56.30 9.97
CA ALA A 20 -13.43 56.58 11.13
C ALA A 20 -13.66 55.79 12.46
N ARG A 21 -12.74 55.60 13.40
CA ARG A 21 -11.28 55.73 13.59
C ARG A 21 -10.99 55.14 14.98
N SER A 22 -9.75 54.68 15.19
CA SER A 22 -8.98 54.78 16.46
C SER A 22 -9.28 53.87 17.65
N ALA A 23 -8.20 53.19 18.11
CA ALA A 23 -7.51 53.43 19.38
C ALA A 23 -7.21 52.16 20.20
N ALA A 24 -5.92 52.06 20.52
CA ALA A 24 -5.30 51.15 21.46
C ALA A 24 -5.71 51.45 22.92
N SER A 25 -5.51 50.49 23.83
CA SER A 25 -4.47 50.55 24.88
C SER A 25 -4.70 49.55 26.01
N ALA A 26 -3.56 49.00 26.49
CA ALA A 26 -3.15 48.75 27.88
C ALA A 26 -4.11 48.01 28.84
N ALA A 27 -3.77 46.82 29.34
CA ALA A 27 -2.74 46.51 30.36
C ALA A 27 -3.05 47.08 31.76
N CYS A 28 -3.10 46.20 32.78
CA CYS A 28 -2.55 46.36 34.14
C CYS A 28 -2.81 45.06 34.96
N ILE A 29 -1.78 44.38 35.48
CA ILE A 29 -1.18 44.47 36.85
C ILE A 29 -2.00 43.66 37.87
N ALA A 30 -1.47 42.90 38.85
CA ALA A 30 -0.14 42.45 39.26
C ALA A 30 -0.36 41.35 40.33
N GLY A 31 0.61 40.47 40.59
CA GLY A 31 1.53 40.60 41.74
C GLY A 31 1.56 39.25 42.46
N CYS A 32 2.56 38.79 43.22
CA CYS A 32 3.83 39.32 43.74
C CYS A 32 4.62 38.07 44.23
N ILE A 33 5.96 37.97 44.01
CA ILE A 33 7.06 38.13 45.00
C ILE A 33 7.08 37.02 46.08
N ALA A 34 8.17 36.37 46.51
CA ALA A 34 9.60 36.29 46.16
C ALA A 34 10.23 35.23 47.10
N GLY A 35 11.52 34.89 46.88
CA GLY A 35 12.36 34.32 47.94
C GLY A 35 13.56 33.51 47.46
N CYS A 36 14.70 34.16 47.24
CA CYS A 36 16.04 33.57 47.13
C CYS A 36 16.52 33.08 48.53
N LEU A 37 17.56 32.26 48.78
CA LEU A 37 18.96 32.21 48.34
C LEU A 37 19.65 30.93 48.93
N ALA A 38 20.71 30.46 48.24
CA ALA A 38 21.95 29.71 48.58
C ALA A 38 22.19 29.10 49.99
N VAL A 39 23.01 28.04 50.23
CA VAL A 39 24.46 27.83 49.98
C VAL A 39 24.84 26.33 50.21
N ALA A 40 25.95 25.88 49.61
CA ALA A 40 26.76 24.64 49.76
C ALA A 40 27.09 24.22 51.23
N SER A 41 27.56 23.01 51.61
CA SER A 41 28.70 22.22 51.09
C SER A 41 28.81 20.81 51.74
N SER A 42 29.31 19.84 50.97
CA SER A 42 30.26 18.74 51.28
C SER A 42 30.12 17.80 52.50
N VAL A 43 30.05 16.48 52.23
CA VAL A 43 30.94 15.44 52.82
C VAL A 43 31.07 14.23 51.86
N ALA A 44 32.30 13.77 51.59
CA ALA A 44 32.63 12.45 51.01
C ALA A 44 32.56 11.37 52.13
N SER A 45 32.46 10.04 51.96
CA SER A 45 33.14 9.10 51.06
C SER A 45 32.44 7.73 51.14
N GLN A 46 32.55 6.88 50.10
CA GLN A 46 33.23 5.57 50.14
C GLN A 46 32.88 4.72 48.91
N ALA A 47 33.91 4.08 48.37
CA ALA A 47 33.88 3.16 47.24
C ALA A 47 33.20 1.83 47.60
N ALA A 48 32.44 1.28 46.66
CA ALA A 48 32.23 -0.15 46.55
C ALA A 48 32.02 -0.51 45.07
N LEU A 49 32.99 -1.24 44.53
CA LEU A 49 32.87 -2.00 43.29
C LEU A 49 31.77 -3.05 43.46
N ALA A 50 30.72 -2.97 42.64
CA ALA A 50 29.83 -4.09 42.39
C ALA A 50 29.41 -4.03 40.92
N GLY A 51 29.84 -5.04 40.15
CA GLY A 51 29.51 -5.20 38.75
C GLY A 51 28.00 -5.19 38.56
N THR A 52 27.50 -4.23 37.78
CA THR A 52 26.14 -4.26 37.28
C THR A 52 26.05 -5.35 36.23
N ALA A 53 25.52 -6.50 36.64
CA ALA A 53 25.01 -7.49 35.70
C ALA A 53 24.08 -6.77 34.71
N ALA A 54 24.48 -6.75 33.45
CA ALA A 54 23.63 -6.30 32.36
C ALA A 54 22.32 -7.09 32.45
N ARG A 55 21.24 -6.40 32.83
CA ARG A 55 19.88 -6.94 32.72
C ARG A 55 19.63 -7.13 31.23
N HIS A 56 19.93 -8.33 30.72
CA HIS A 56 19.43 -8.79 29.44
C HIS A 56 17.90 -8.66 29.50
N LYS A 57 17.38 -7.60 28.87
CA LYS A 57 15.95 -7.48 28.59
C LYS A 57 15.62 -8.68 27.72
N ALA A 58 14.95 -9.66 28.33
CA ALA A 58 14.47 -10.85 27.63
C ALA A 58 13.74 -10.41 26.35
N ALA A 59 14.11 -11.03 25.23
CA ALA A 59 13.45 -10.81 23.95
C ALA A 59 11.93 -10.95 24.12
N PRO A 60 11.11 -10.12 23.43
CA PRO A 60 9.68 -10.36 23.37
C PRO A 60 9.48 -11.80 22.89
N ARG A 61 8.79 -12.61 23.70
CA ARG A 61 8.35 -13.94 23.29
C ARG A 61 7.58 -13.82 21.97
N PRO A 62 7.68 -14.81 21.06
CA PRO A 62 6.80 -14.87 19.90
C PRO A 62 5.37 -14.76 20.42
N SER A 63 4.60 -13.85 19.84
CA SER A 63 3.23 -13.59 20.24
C SER A 63 2.48 -14.93 20.26
N THR A 64 2.08 -15.34 21.46
CA THR A 64 1.06 -16.35 21.65
C THR A 64 -0.12 -15.95 20.77
N ARG A 65 -0.57 -16.86 19.89
CA ARG A 65 -1.78 -16.74 19.06
C ARG A 65 -2.83 -15.94 19.81
N GLN A 66 -2.96 -14.65 19.49
CA GLN A 66 -4.13 -13.91 19.91
C GLN A 66 -5.27 -14.54 19.11
N ASN A 67 -6.13 -15.27 19.81
CA ASN A 67 -7.47 -15.57 19.34
C ASN A 67 -8.23 -14.23 19.25
N GLU A 68 -7.85 -13.35 18.31
CA GLU A 68 -8.79 -12.38 17.79
C GLU A 68 -9.75 -13.19 16.93
N THR A 69 -10.92 -13.52 17.48
CA THR A 69 -11.92 -14.32 16.78
C THR A 69 -12.47 -13.51 15.61
N GLY A 70 -11.90 -13.70 14.42
CA GLY A 70 -12.41 -13.22 13.13
C GLY A 70 -11.35 -12.55 12.25
N ASP A 71 -11.75 -12.23 11.03
CA ASP A 71 -10.87 -11.70 9.98
C ASP A 71 -10.29 -10.32 10.36
N PRO A 72 -8.95 -10.13 10.36
CA PRO A 72 -8.33 -8.85 10.69
C PRO A 72 -8.65 -7.73 9.70
N ARG A 73 -9.07 -8.06 8.46
CA ARG A 73 -9.42 -7.07 7.43
C ARG A 73 -10.59 -6.19 7.85
N ARG A 74 -11.48 -6.67 8.72
CA ARG A 74 -12.57 -5.86 9.31
C ARG A 74 -12.09 -4.55 9.97
N PHE A 75 -10.84 -4.49 10.41
CA PHE A 75 -10.27 -3.30 11.04
C PHE A 75 -9.70 -2.32 10.01
N MET A 76 -8.84 -2.81 9.13
CA MET A 76 -8.14 -2.05 8.09
C MET A 76 -7.77 -2.98 6.93
N HIS A 77 -7.80 -2.50 5.69
CA HIS A 77 -7.54 -3.33 4.51
C HIS A 77 -7.09 -2.48 3.31
N GLY A 78 -5.90 -2.75 2.78
CA GLY A 78 -5.31 -1.99 1.68
C GLY A 78 -4.62 -0.69 2.12
N VAL A 79 -3.42 -0.48 1.58
CA VAL A 79 -2.59 0.71 1.80
C VAL A 79 -1.84 1.04 0.51
N GLY A 80 -1.71 2.33 0.20
CA GLY A 80 -0.99 2.80 -0.97
C GLY A 80 -0.28 4.13 -0.75
N VAL A 81 0.72 4.41 -1.58
CA VAL A 81 1.57 5.61 -1.48
C VAL A 81 1.53 6.40 -2.78
N ALA A 82 1.57 7.73 -2.67
CA ALA A 82 1.81 8.63 -3.78
C ALA A 82 2.82 9.73 -3.38
N ASP A 83 3.56 10.28 -4.34
CA ASP A 83 4.40 11.45 -4.13
C ASP A 83 3.51 12.67 -3.83
N ALA A 84 3.82 13.38 -2.74
CA ALA A 84 3.18 14.66 -2.39
C ALA A 84 4.04 15.87 -2.80
N GLY A 85 5.20 15.63 -3.40
CA GLY A 85 6.19 16.64 -3.76
C GLY A 85 7.20 16.92 -2.64
N ASN A 86 8.38 17.44 -3.00
CA ASN A 86 9.44 17.81 -2.06
C ASN A 86 9.86 16.66 -1.11
N GLY A 87 9.86 15.42 -1.60
CA GLY A 87 10.18 14.23 -0.81
C GLY A 87 9.06 13.74 0.11
N LYS A 88 7.96 14.49 0.24
CA LYS A 88 6.80 14.07 1.03
C LYS A 88 6.00 12.98 0.32
N ARG A 89 5.20 12.25 1.10
CA ARG A 89 4.31 11.18 0.61
C ARG A 89 2.89 11.37 1.13
N TRP A 90 1.92 11.08 0.27
CA TRP A 90 0.57 10.76 0.70
C TRP A 90 0.49 9.26 0.98
N ILE A 91 0.00 8.89 2.16
CA ILE A 91 -0.28 7.51 2.52
C ILE A 91 -1.79 7.35 2.63
N PHE A 92 -2.36 6.52 1.77
CA PHE A 92 -3.77 6.17 1.77
C PHE A 92 -3.96 4.80 2.38
N PHE A 93 -5.03 4.61 3.14
CA PHE A 93 -5.39 3.31 3.71
C PHE A 93 -6.90 3.25 3.97
N SER A 94 -7.50 2.08 3.83
CA SER A 94 -8.89 1.87 4.26
C SER A 94 -8.94 1.41 5.70
N SER A 95 -9.86 1.98 6.48
CA SER A 95 -9.96 1.70 7.90
C SER A 95 -11.38 1.92 8.43
N SER A 96 -11.74 1.13 9.44
CA SER A 96 -12.98 1.25 10.22
C SER A 96 -12.98 2.42 11.24
N GLY A 97 -12.24 3.50 10.93
CA GLY A 97 -11.97 4.65 11.79
C GLY A 97 -10.48 5.02 11.86
N ILE A 98 -10.15 6.23 12.33
CA ILE A 98 -8.74 6.61 12.58
C ILE A 98 -8.10 5.71 13.63
N VAL A 99 -8.85 5.44 14.70
CA VAL A 99 -8.61 4.28 15.57
C VAL A 99 -9.55 3.18 15.05
N PRO A 100 -9.01 2.08 14.49
CA PRO A 100 -9.86 1.03 13.93
C PRO A 100 -10.77 0.43 15.01
N ARG A 101 -12.04 0.24 14.66
CA ARG A 101 -13.06 -0.32 15.57
C ARG A 101 -13.49 -1.72 15.17
N GLY A 102 -13.20 -2.13 13.94
CA GLY A 102 -13.62 -3.39 13.38
C GLY A 102 -15.05 -3.35 12.83
N ALA A 103 -15.65 -4.52 12.71
CA ALA A 103 -17.01 -4.68 12.23
C ALA A 103 -18.04 -4.01 13.16
N LEU A 104 -19.13 -3.51 12.57
CA LEU A 104 -20.31 -3.07 13.29
C LEU A 104 -21.05 -4.25 13.93
N ALA A 105 -21.98 -3.97 14.84
CA ALA A 105 -22.78 -4.99 15.52
C ALA A 105 -23.64 -5.86 14.55
N ASN A 106 -23.93 -5.35 13.36
CA ASN A 106 -24.64 -6.08 12.30
C ASN A 106 -23.71 -6.94 11.42
N GLY A 107 -22.39 -6.92 11.66
CA GLY A 107 -21.40 -7.66 10.89
C GLY A 107 -20.71 -6.86 9.77
N ASN A 108 -21.26 -5.72 9.36
CA ASN A 108 -20.73 -4.93 8.23
C ASN A 108 -19.38 -4.28 8.59
N TRP A 109 -18.50 -4.12 7.60
CA TRP A 109 -17.17 -3.51 7.79
C TRP A 109 -17.23 -2.05 7.34
N PRO A 110 -17.25 -1.07 8.26
CA PRO A 110 -17.51 0.33 7.90
C PRO A 110 -16.22 1.04 7.51
N HIS A 111 -15.60 0.63 6.40
CA HIS A 111 -14.34 1.22 5.98
C HIS A 111 -14.55 2.53 5.22
N ASP A 112 -13.80 3.54 5.63
CA ASP A 112 -13.54 4.75 4.85
C ASP A 112 -12.11 4.73 4.30
N VAL A 113 -11.84 5.50 3.25
CA VAL A 113 -10.46 5.79 2.82
C VAL A 113 -9.93 6.98 3.59
N TYR A 114 -8.82 6.80 4.29
CA TYR A 114 -8.06 7.85 4.96
C TYR A 114 -6.84 8.25 4.13
N VAL A 115 -6.37 9.48 4.34
CA VAL A 115 -5.08 9.95 3.82
C VAL A 115 -4.32 10.70 4.91
N GLY A 116 -3.02 10.41 5.02
CA GLY A 116 -2.09 11.17 5.85
C GLY A 116 -0.85 11.58 5.06
N GLU A 117 -0.07 12.51 5.63
CA GLU A 117 1.18 13.01 5.05
C GLU A 117 2.38 12.46 5.82
N TRP A 118 3.30 11.81 5.12
CA TRP A 118 4.63 11.51 5.62
C TRP A 118 5.63 12.54 5.07
N SER A 119 6.56 12.99 5.91
CA SER A 119 7.61 13.94 5.53
C SER A 119 9.01 13.36 5.79
N PRO A 120 10.02 13.69 4.96
CA PRO A 120 11.41 13.26 5.20
C PRO A 120 11.87 13.50 6.63
N GLY A 121 12.44 12.47 7.27
CA GLY A 121 12.90 12.51 8.66
C GLY A 121 11.81 12.37 9.72
N SER A 122 10.53 12.24 9.33
CA SER A 122 9.44 11.94 10.26
C SER A 122 9.33 10.44 10.49
N ALA A 123 9.22 10.03 11.75
CA ALA A 123 9.00 8.62 12.11
C ALA A 123 7.56 8.16 11.84
N HIS A 124 6.62 9.10 11.68
CA HIS A 124 5.19 8.84 11.61
C HIS A 124 4.48 9.69 10.54
N ILE A 125 3.41 9.13 9.99
CA ILE A 125 2.42 9.84 9.21
C ILE A 125 1.69 10.85 10.11
N THR A 126 1.47 12.05 9.58
CA THR A 126 0.79 13.15 10.27
C THR A 126 -0.42 13.62 9.47
N HIS A 127 -1.25 14.49 10.08
CA HIS A 127 -2.41 15.10 9.41
C HIS A 127 -3.38 14.09 8.77
N VAL A 128 -3.52 12.93 9.41
CA VAL A 128 -4.46 11.87 8.99
C VAL A 128 -5.88 12.42 9.04
N ARG A 129 -6.59 12.27 7.92
CA ARG A 129 -7.99 12.68 7.78
C ARG A 129 -8.73 11.73 6.86
N THR A 130 -10.04 11.65 7.03
CA THR A 130 -10.92 10.97 6.09
C THR A 130 -10.82 11.65 4.71
N PHE A 131 -10.62 10.85 3.67
CA PHE A 131 -10.53 11.30 2.29
C PHE A 131 -11.81 10.98 1.51
N ILE A 132 -12.28 9.74 1.58
CA ILE A 132 -13.54 9.29 1.00
C ILE A 132 -14.29 8.51 2.08
N SER A 133 -15.58 8.82 2.24
CA SER A 133 -16.45 8.16 3.22
C SER A 133 -17.87 8.03 2.69
N ARG A 134 -18.40 6.82 2.77
CA ARG A 134 -19.79 6.47 2.50
C ARG A 134 -20.24 5.30 3.38
N PRO A 135 -21.56 5.11 3.55
CA PRO A 135 -22.09 3.90 4.17
C PRO A 135 -21.66 2.64 3.39
N GLU A 136 -20.72 1.87 3.97
CA GLU A 136 -20.36 0.47 3.61
C GLU A 136 -19.70 0.27 2.23
N ALA A 137 -18.69 -0.60 2.13
CA ALA A 137 -17.35 -0.37 2.67
C ALA A 137 -16.46 0.13 1.53
N GLN A 138 -15.46 0.99 1.78
CA GLN A 138 -14.49 1.44 0.77
C GLN A 138 -13.12 0.77 0.96
N GLU A 139 -12.95 -0.48 0.49
CA GLU A 139 -11.76 -1.32 0.74
C GLU A 139 -11.54 -2.39 -0.34
N PRO A 140 -10.35 -3.01 -0.45
CA PRO A 140 -9.08 -2.40 -0.09
C PRO A 140 -8.77 -1.22 -1.00
N VAL A 141 -8.16 -0.16 -0.46
CA VAL A 141 -7.69 0.94 -1.31
C VAL A 141 -6.41 0.57 -2.05
N SER A 142 -6.37 0.90 -3.34
CA SER A 142 -5.21 0.82 -4.23
C SER A 142 -4.92 2.18 -4.87
N ILE A 143 -3.64 2.53 -4.98
CA ILE A 143 -3.16 3.85 -5.40
C ILE A 143 -2.11 3.70 -6.48
N ALA A 144 -2.22 4.51 -7.54
CA ALA A 144 -1.14 4.69 -8.49
C ALA A 144 -1.00 6.18 -8.86
N GLN A 145 0.23 6.59 -9.18
CA GLN A 145 0.52 7.94 -9.63
C GLN A 145 1.27 7.92 -10.97
N ASN A 146 0.78 8.66 -11.95
CA ASN A 146 1.41 8.72 -13.28
C ASN A 146 2.51 9.78 -13.34
N ASP A 147 3.22 9.85 -14.47
CA ASP A 147 4.33 10.78 -14.68
C ASP A 147 3.93 12.26 -14.61
N ARG A 148 2.64 12.57 -14.80
CA ARG A 148 2.09 13.93 -14.64
C ARG A 148 1.86 14.30 -13.17
N GLY A 149 1.99 13.33 -12.26
CA GLY A 149 1.69 13.48 -10.84
C GLY A 149 0.20 13.36 -10.51
N ASP A 150 -0.64 12.94 -11.46
CA ASP A 150 -2.04 12.62 -11.19
C ASP A 150 -2.12 11.27 -10.47
N ILE A 151 -3.01 11.18 -9.48
CA ILE A 151 -3.19 10.06 -8.56
C ILE A 151 -4.54 9.43 -8.86
N PHE A 152 -4.53 8.13 -9.14
CA PHE A 152 -5.73 7.31 -9.28
C PHE A 152 -5.93 6.53 -7.98
N VAL A 153 -7.12 6.67 -7.40
CA VAL A 153 -7.51 6.00 -6.15
C VAL A 153 -8.67 5.07 -6.48
N THR A 154 -8.53 3.78 -6.21
CA THR A 154 -9.59 2.79 -6.43
C THR A 154 -9.76 1.84 -5.25
N PHE A 155 -10.97 1.31 -5.07
CA PHE A 155 -11.37 0.43 -3.98
C PHE A 155 -12.68 -0.27 -4.34
N GLU A 156 -13.01 -1.38 -3.67
CA GLU A 156 -14.37 -1.91 -3.67
C GLU A 156 -15.25 -0.97 -2.86
N ASP A 157 -16.48 -0.74 -3.32
CA ASP A 157 -17.44 0.17 -2.70
C ASP A 157 -18.82 -0.48 -2.64
N GLY A 158 -19.31 -0.74 -1.43
CA GLY A 158 -20.66 -1.28 -1.18
C GLY A 158 -21.76 -0.22 -1.28
N TRP A 159 -21.42 1.08 -1.28
CA TRP A 159 -22.41 2.13 -1.15
C TRP A 159 -23.22 2.30 -2.43
N ASN A 160 -24.55 2.10 -2.38
CA ASN A 160 -25.42 2.17 -3.57
C ASN A 160 -24.87 1.31 -4.74
N ALA A 161 -24.21 0.21 -4.44
CA ALA A 161 -23.81 -0.75 -5.45
C ALA A 161 -25.07 -1.49 -5.95
N PRO A 162 -25.27 -1.63 -7.26
CA PRO A 162 -26.39 -2.41 -7.80
C PRO A 162 -26.16 -3.93 -7.67
N GLN A 163 -24.93 -4.33 -7.36
CA GLN A 163 -24.54 -5.65 -6.85
C GLN A 163 -24.04 -5.48 -5.41
N GLU A 164 -23.55 -6.53 -4.74
CA GLU A 164 -23.05 -6.42 -3.36
C GLU A 164 -21.94 -5.36 -3.20
N VAL A 165 -21.06 -5.24 -4.20
CA VAL A 165 -20.03 -4.19 -4.30
C VAL A 165 -19.85 -3.71 -5.74
N SER A 166 -19.23 -2.54 -5.90
CA SER A 166 -18.69 -2.05 -7.17
C SER A 166 -17.23 -1.65 -7.02
N GLN A 167 -16.39 -1.94 -8.00
CA GLN A 167 -15.04 -1.38 -8.03
C GLN A 167 -15.18 0.08 -8.46
N ARG A 168 -14.78 1.03 -7.62
CA ARG A 168 -14.93 2.47 -7.88
C ARG A 168 -13.62 3.21 -7.82
N TYR A 169 -13.63 4.44 -8.33
CA TYR A 169 -12.45 5.28 -8.36
C TYR A 169 -12.70 6.80 -8.33
N GLY A 170 -11.62 7.51 -8.04
CA GLY A 170 -11.45 8.93 -8.31
C GLY A 170 -10.03 9.23 -8.80
N VAL A 171 -9.88 10.34 -9.53
CA VAL A 171 -8.59 10.85 -10.01
C VAL A 171 -8.35 12.24 -9.44
N TYR A 172 -7.16 12.47 -8.91
CA TYR A 172 -6.76 13.67 -8.20
C TYR A 172 -5.39 14.15 -8.67
N ARG A 173 -5.11 15.44 -8.56
CA ARG A 173 -3.76 15.99 -8.75
C ARG A 173 -2.87 15.57 -7.57
N ARG A 174 -1.55 15.77 -7.70
CA ARG A 174 -0.55 15.58 -6.63
C ARG A 174 -0.92 16.26 -5.30
N ASN A 175 -1.56 17.42 -5.36
CA ASN A 175 -2.02 18.16 -4.18
C ASN A 175 -3.44 17.75 -3.72
N LEU A 176 -3.94 16.60 -4.17
CA LEU A 176 -5.25 16.03 -3.89
C LEU A 176 -6.45 16.83 -4.40
N LYS A 177 -6.23 17.85 -5.25
CA LYS A 177 -7.35 18.53 -5.94
C LYS A 177 -8.00 17.57 -6.95
N PRO A 178 -9.33 17.49 -7.02
CA PRO A 178 -10.00 16.54 -7.91
C PRO A 178 -9.75 16.87 -9.39
N VAL A 179 -9.46 15.83 -10.17
CA VAL A 179 -9.50 15.83 -11.65
C VAL A 179 -10.81 15.19 -12.11
N LYS A 180 -11.10 14.00 -11.57
CA LYS A 180 -12.37 13.29 -11.71
C LYS A 180 -12.77 12.78 -10.32
N PRO A 181 -13.58 13.51 -9.56
CA PRO A 181 -13.88 13.14 -8.17
C PRO A 181 -14.70 11.84 -8.11
N TYR A 182 -14.44 11.03 -7.09
CA TYR A 182 -15.33 9.94 -6.69
C TYR A 182 -16.77 10.45 -6.46
N PRO A 183 -17.83 9.65 -6.76
CA PRO A 183 -17.79 8.27 -7.26
C PRO A 183 -17.78 8.14 -8.79
N ASN A 184 -17.02 7.17 -9.30
CA ASN A 184 -17.07 6.68 -10.67
C ASN A 184 -16.86 5.16 -10.64
N ASP A 185 -17.58 4.41 -11.46
CA ASP A 185 -17.38 2.96 -11.54
C ASP A 185 -16.21 2.61 -12.45
N VAL A 186 -15.32 1.77 -11.93
CA VAL A 186 -14.49 0.91 -12.77
C VAL A 186 -15.39 -0.15 -13.37
N GLU A 187 -16.08 -0.92 -12.53
CA GLU A 187 -17.03 -1.94 -12.95
C GLU A 187 -18.07 -2.18 -11.85
N SER A 188 -19.32 -2.37 -12.27
CA SER A 188 -20.39 -2.75 -11.35
C SER A 188 -20.30 -4.24 -11.03
N GLY A 189 -20.29 -4.62 -9.75
CA GLY A 189 -19.94 -5.99 -9.36
C GLY A 189 -18.44 -6.29 -9.40
N GLY A 190 -17.62 -5.33 -9.82
CA GLY A 190 -16.17 -5.45 -9.75
C GLY A 190 -15.69 -5.44 -8.30
N HIS A 191 -14.65 -6.20 -8.02
CA HIS A 191 -14.03 -6.28 -6.71
C HIS A 191 -12.53 -6.56 -6.80
N SER A 192 -11.84 -6.39 -5.68
CA SER A 192 -10.43 -6.70 -5.41
C SER A 192 -9.47 -6.05 -6.41
N GLY A 193 -9.86 -4.88 -6.92
CA GLY A 193 -9.13 -4.18 -7.97
C GLY A 193 -7.91 -3.43 -7.48
N HIS A 194 -6.80 -3.62 -8.20
CA HIS A 194 -5.55 -2.90 -8.01
C HIS A 194 -5.23 -2.04 -9.22
N VAL A 195 -4.55 -0.90 -9.00
CA VAL A 195 -4.17 0.03 -10.06
C VAL A 195 -2.65 0.19 -10.12
N ALA A 196 -2.11 0.26 -11.34
CA ALA A 196 -0.74 0.69 -11.61
C ALA A 196 -0.70 1.73 -12.72
N THR A 197 0.45 2.38 -12.88
CA THR A 197 0.70 3.33 -13.96
C THR A 197 1.64 2.75 -15.00
N VAL A 198 1.34 3.03 -16.26
CA VAL A 198 2.22 2.71 -17.39
C VAL A 198 2.40 3.99 -18.21
N GLY A 199 3.52 4.65 -17.96
CA GLY A 199 3.74 6.04 -18.35
C GLY A 199 2.62 6.95 -17.82
N GLU A 200 1.87 7.59 -18.73
CA GLU A 200 0.80 8.51 -18.36
C GLU A 200 -0.57 7.84 -18.09
N ARG A 201 -0.71 6.54 -18.40
CA ARG A 201 -1.98 5.80 -18.30
C ARG A 201 -2.11 5.10 -16.97
N PHE A 202 -3.34 4.94 -16.51
CA PHE A 202 -3.67 4.06 -15.39
C PHE A 202 -4.26 2.76 -15.92
N VAL A 203 -3.87 1.64 -15.34
CA VAL A 203 -4.46 0.32 -15.62
C VAL A 203 -5.03 -0.21 -14.32
N VAL A 204 -6.35 -0.41 -14.28
CA VAL A 204 -7.03 -1.05 -13.16
C VAL A 204 -7.27 -2.50 -13.54
N PHE A 205 -6.73 -3.43 -12.75
CA PHE A 205 -6.89 -4.88 -12.90
C PHE A 205 -7.74 -5.38 -11.73
N TYR A 206 -8.89 -5.97 -12.02
CA TYR A 206 -9.95 -6.26 -11.04
C TYR A 206 -10.62 -7.62 -11.31
N SER A 207 -11.28 -8.16 -10.29
CA SER A 207 -12.11 -9.36 -10.39
C SER A 207 -13.57 -8.99 -10.54
N ALA A 208 -14.39 -9.87 -11.11
CA ALA A 208 -15.84 -9.75 -11.06
C ALA A 208 -16.48 -11.14 -10.96
N ASP A 209 -17.81 -11.19 -10.98
CA ASP A 209 -18.62 -12.42 -11.02
C ASP A 209 -18.40 -13.30 -9.77
N TRP A 210 -18.72 -12.78 -8.59
CA TRP A 210 -18.49 -13.47 -7.31
C TRP A 210 -19.02 -14.92 -7.29
N VAL A 211 -18.23 -15.83 -6.73
CA VAL A 211 -18.56 -17.25 -6.56
C VAL A 211 -18.35 -17.66 -5.11
N ASP A 212 -19.42 -18.06 -4.45
CA ASP A 212 -19.40 -18.46 -3.03
C ASP A 212 -18.59 -19.74 -2.76
N GLY A 213 -17.96 -19.76 -1.59
CA GLY A 213 -17.21 -20.91 -1.05
C GLY A 213 -15.86 -21.16 -1.72
N GLY A 214 -14.99 -21.92 -1.05
CA GLY A 214 -13.59 -22.08 -1.47
C GLY A 214 -12.76 -20.80 -1.27
N GLY A 215 -11.58 -20.75 -1.90
CA GLY A 215 -10.64 -19.65 -1.73
C GLY A 215 -10.11 -19.52 -0.29
N VAL A 216 -9.82 -18.28 0.11
CA VAL A 216 -9.33 -17.97 1.46
C VAL A 216 -10.46 -18.05 2.46
N ASP A 217 -10.23 -18.77 3.55
CA ASP A 217 -11.16 -18.90 4.69
C ASP A 217 -12.57 -19.36 4.28
N ASN A 218 -12.68 -20.03 3.11
CA ASN A 218 -13.92 -20.48 2.49
C ASN A 218 -14.94 -19.35 2.20
N LEU A 219 -14.48 -18.11 2.04
CA LEU A 219 -15.35 -16.94 1.85
C LEU A 219 -15.92 -16.85 0.43
N GLY A 220 -15.14 -17.23 -0.58
CA GLY A 220 -15.51 -17.08 -1.98
C GLY A 220 -14.34 -16.69 -2.87
N THR A 221 -14.61 -16.62 -4.17
CA THR A 221 -13.66 -16.30 -5.22
C THR A 221 -14.30 -15.35 -6.23
N GLY A 222 -13.50 -14.72 -7.10
CA GLY A 222 -14.02 -14.16 -8.35
C GLY A 222 -14.34 -15.24 -9.38
N GLY A 223 -15.17 -14.90 -10.34
CA GLY A 223 -15.53 -15.70 -11.53
C GLY A 223 -14.84 -15.20 -12.80
N GLY A 224 -13.89 -14.27 -12.65
CA GLY A 224 -12.94 -13.90 -13.68
C GLY A 224 -12.16 -12.64 -13.31
N VAL A 225 -11.09 -12.39 -14.06
CA VAL A 225 -10.30 -11.15 -13.96
C VAL A 225 -10.32 -10.37 -15.27
N TYR A 226 -10.37 -9.05 -15.13
CA TYR A 226 -10.61 -8.07 -16.18
C TYR A 226 -9.75 -6.83 -15.94
N LEU A 227 -9.45 -6.06 -16.98
CA LEU A 227 -8.75 -4.79 -16.83
C LEU A 227 -9.40 -3.66 -17.61
N LYS A 228 -9.28 -2.44 -17.10
CA LYS A 228 -9.60 -1.20 -17.82
C LYS A 228 -8.41 -0.25 -17.80
N THR A 229 -8.14 0.38 -18.93
CA THR A 229 -7.13 1.44 -19.04
C THR A 229 -7.80 2.80 -19.03
N TYR A 230 -7.18 3.77 -18.38
CA TYR A 230 -7.65 5.14 -18.26
C TYR A 230 -6.58 6.14 -18.69
N ASP A 231 -7.02 7.26 -19.25
CA ASP A 231 -6.16 8.43 -19.41
C ASP A 231 -5.97 9.19 -18.07
N ALA A 232 -5.11 10.20 -18.08
CA ALA A 232 -4.84 11.05 -16.91
C ALA A 232 -6.08 11.83 -16.40
N ALA A 233 -7.13 11.98 -17.20
CA ALA A 233 -8.39 12.59 -16.81
C ALA A 233 -9.40 11.58 -16.25
N GLY A 234 -9.03 10.30 -16.14
CA GLY A 234 -9.90 9.23 -15.69
C GLY A 234 -10.98 8.84 -16.71
N ARG A 235 -10.74 9.03 -18.01
CA ARG A 235 -11.61 8.51 -19.07
C ARG A 235 -11.15 7.12 -19.48
N VAL A 236 -12.09 6.20 -19.63
CA VAL A 236 -11.81 4.83 -20.08
C VAL A 236 -11.30 4.87 -21.51
N LEU A 237 -10.19 4.20 -21.77
CA LEU A 237 -9.57 4.04 -23.09
C LEU A 237 -9.85 2.65 -23.67
N ASN A 238 -9.79 1.61 -22.84
CA ASN A 238 -10.06 0.23 -23.25
C ASN A 238 -10.53 -0.62 -22.07
N HIS A 239 -11.10 -1.77 -22.41
CA HIS A 239 -11.50 -2.84 -21.49
C HIS A 239 -11.06 -4.17 -22.13
N VAL A 240 -10.39 -5.02 -21.36
CA VAL A 240 -9.91 -6.33 -21.82
C VAL A 240 -10.31 -7.40 -20.80
N SER A 241 -10.95 -8.47 -21.28
CA SER A 241 -11.17 -9.67 -20.49
C SER A 241 -9.86 -10.45 -20.40
N VAL A 242 -9.33 -10.58 -19.19
CA VAL A 242 -8.10 -11.34 -18.96
C VAL A 242 -8.46 -12.80 -18.85
N ALA A 243 -9.12 -13.25 -17.80
CA ALA A 243 -9.60 -14.62 -17.66
C ALA A 243 -11.10 -14.64 -17.33
N PRO A 244 -11.98 -14.40 -18.31
CA PRO A 244 -13.41 -14.34 -18.07
C PRO A 244 -13.98 -15.73 -17.74
N HIS A 245 -15.02 -15.76 -16.90
CA HIS A 245 -15.80 -16.97 -16.58
C HIS A 245 -14.97 -18.14 -16.03
N SER A 246 -13.89 -17.81 -15.32
CA SER A 246 -12.97 -18.77 -14.70
C SER A 246 -12.80 -18.37 -13.23
N ARG A 247 -12.73 -19.34 -12.31
CA ARG A 247 -12.55 -19.06 -10.87
C ARG A 247 -11.12 -18.56 -10.58
N GLU A 248 -10.88 -17.33 -10.97
CA GLU A 248 -9.59 -16.64 -11.00
C GLU A 248 -9.83 -15.24 -10.44
N TRP A 249 -9.03 -14.82 -9.46
CA TRP A 249 -9.29 -13.57 -8.72
C TRP A 249 -8.04 -13.04 -8.01
N TRP A 250 -8.25 -12.03 -7.18
CA TRP A 250 -7.23 -11.32 -6.40
C TRP A 250 -6.08 -10.74 -7.26
N PRO A 251 -6.41 -9.95 -8.29
CA PRO A 251 -5.42 -9.40 -9.20
C PRO A 251 -4.45 -8.46 -8.49
N MET A 252 -3.16 -8.62 -8.77
CA MET A 252 -2.11 -7.67 -8.45
C MET A 252 -1.47 -7.18 -9.76
N ILE A 253 -1.01 -5.94 -9.76
CA ILE A 253 -0.46 -5.30 -10.97
C ILE A 253 0.78 -4.47 -10.63
N ALA A 254 1.77 -4.56 -11.50
CA ALA A 254 2.94 -3.68 -11.48
C ALA A 254 3.10 -3.03 -12.86
N GLY A 255 3.41 -1.74 -12.89
CA GLY A 255 3.56 -0.97 -14.11
C GLY A 255 5.00 -0.54 -14.35
N SER A 256 5.46 -0.70 -15.59
CA SER A 256 6.72 -0.12 -16.07
C SER A 256 6.45 1.12 -16.93
N SER A 257 7.46 1.63 -17.62
CA SER A 257 7.25 2.72 -18.60
C SER A 257 6.46 2.30 -19.84
N ARG A 258 6.38 1.00 -20.16
CA ARG A 258 5.79 0.49 -21.41
C ARG A 258 4.68 -0.53 -21.21
N ASN A 259 4.87 -1.46 -20.28
CA ASN A 259 3.95 -2.58 -20.05
C ASN A 259 3.50 -2.63 -18.59
N ALA A 260 2.35 -3.25 -18.37
CA ALA A 260 1.95 -3.75 -17.07
C ALA A 260 2.18 -5.26 -16.98
N LEU A 261 2.73 -5.71 -15.85
CA LEU A 261 2.70 -7.10 -15.43
C LEU A 261 1.43 -7.33 -14.61
N LEU A 262 0.62 -8.28 -15.04
CA LEU A 262 -0.58 -8.74 -14.36
C LEU A 262 -0.27 -10.08 -13.69
N VAL A 263 -0.56 -10.22 -12.40
CA VAL A 263 -0.47 -11.50 -11.68
C VAL A 263 -1.73 -11.75 -10.88
N TRP A 264 -2.24 -12.98 -10.86
CA TRP A 264 -3.48 -13.31 -10.17
C TRP A 264 -3.50 -14.78 -9.78
N GLN A 265 -4.40 -15.15 -8.87
CA GLN A 265 -4.53 -16.52 -8.41
C GLN A 265 -5.70 -17.23 -9.09
N LYS A 266 -5.48 -18.50 -9.40
CA LYS A 266 -6.46 -19.42 -9.98
C LYS A 266 -6.82 -20.51 -8.98
N TYR A 267 -8.13 -20.71 -8.82
CA TYR A 267 -8.69 -21.64 -7.86
C TYR A 267 -8.29 -23.09 -8.19
N ILE A 268 -7.81 -23.82 -7.19
CA ILE A 268 -7.62 -25.27 -7.27
C ILE A 268 -8.72 -25.95 -6.47
N LYS A 269 -9.57 -26.71 -7.14
CA LYS A 269 -10.72 -27.38 -6.51
C LYS A 269 -10.26 -28.32 -5.40
N GLY A 270 -10.79 -28.09 -4.19
CA GLY A 270 -10.49 -28.92 -3.01
C GLY A 270 -9.12 -28.67 -2.39
N SER A 271 -8.39 -27.64 -2.82
CA SER A 271 -7.11 -27.23 -2.23
C SER A 271 -7.23 -25.93 -1.44
N THR A 272 -6.36 -25.76 -0.46
CA THR A 272 -6.11 -24.49 0.24
C THR A 272 -5.08 -23.61 -0.47
N ASP A 273 -4.57 -24.07 -1.61
CA ASP A 273 -3.59 -23.39 -2.45
C ASP A 273 -4.20 -22.93 -3.77
N ALA A 274 -3.48 -22.06 -4.47
CA ALA A 274 -3.82 -21.54 -5.78
C ALA A 274 -2.69 -21.74 -6.79
N THR A 275 -3.00 -21.73 -8.08
CA THR A 275 -2.00 -21.49 -9.12
C THR A 275 -1.81 -19.98 -9.28
N LEU A 276 -0.57 -19.50 -9.32
CA LEU A 276 -0.25 -18.10 -9.63
C LEU A 276 -0.10 -17.97 -11.15
N GLU A 277 -1.00 -17.26 -11.79
CA GLU A 277 -1.02 -16.99 -13.23
C GLU A 277 -0.47 -15.58 -13.52
N TYR A 278 0.05 -15.35 -14.73
CA TYR A 278 0.54 -14.05 -15.14
C TYR A 278 0.39 -13.73 -16.64
N ALA A 279 0.42 -12.44 -16.95
CA ALA A 279 0.34 -11.90 -18.30
C ALA A 279 1.06 -10.56 -18.42
N MET A 280 1.49 -10.23 -19.64
CA MET A 280 1.97 -8.91 -20.00
C MET A 280 0.88 -8.13 -20.74
N PHE A 281 0.73 -6.86 -20.41
CA PHE A 281 -0.25 -5.98 -21.03
C PHE A 281 0.37 -4.68 -21.52
N ASP A 282 0.17 -4.37 -22.80
CA ASP A 282 0.50 -3.08 -23.40
C ASP A 282 -0.76 -2.20 -23.41
N PRO A 283 -0.82 -1.15 -22.57
CA PRO A 283 -1.99 -0.28 -22.49
C PRO A 283 -2.14 0.64 -23.69
N VAL A 284 -1.10 0.82 -24.52
CA VAL A 284 -1.14 1.63 -25.75
C VAL A 284 -1.91 0.91 -26.83
N THR A 285 -1.54 -0.33 -27.12
CA THR A 285 -2.16 -1.16 -28.16
C THR A 285 -3.34 -1.98 -27.65
N ALA A 286 -3.54 -2.03 -26.33
CA ALA A 286 -4.46 -2.95 -25.65
C ALA A 286 -4.13 -4.44 -25.91
N LYS A 287 -2.88 -4.75 -26.28
CA LYS A 287 -2.41 -6.12 -26.47
C LYS A 287 -2.22 -6.79 -25.11
N LEU A 288 -2.90 -7.93 -24.92
CA LEU A 288 -2.72 -8.83 -23.79
C LEU A 288 -1.97 -10.08 -24.26
N GLU A 289 -0.90 -10.43 -23.55
CA GLU A 289 -0.12 -11.65 -23.77
C GLU A 289 -0.16 -12.50 -22.51
N LYS A 290 -0.98 -13.56 -22.54
CA LYS A 290 -1.07 -14.52 -21.44
C LYS A 290 0.09 -15.49 -21.48
N LEU A 291 0.76 -15.65 -20.36
CA LEU A 291 1.99 -16.44 -20.25
C LEU A 291 1.81 -17.71 -19.41
N GLY A 292 0.64 -17.86 -18.78
CA GLY A 292 0.25 -19.06 -18.04
C GLY A 292 0.71 -19.01 -16.58
N ALA A 293 0.97 -20.20 -16.02
CA ALA A 293 1.35 -20.33 -14.62
C ALA A 293 2.79 -19.85 -14.38
N LEU A 294 2.94 -18.97 -13.38
CA LEU A 294 4.21 -18.57 -12.82
C LEU A 294 4.65 -19.52 -11.69
N ASN A 295 3.68 -20.04 -10.92
CA ASN A 295 3.88 -21.05 -9.89
C ASN A 295 2.60 -21.90 -9.76
N ASP A 296 2.75 -23.22 -9.67
CA ASP A 296 1.62 -24.16 -9.70
C ASP A 296 0.82 -24.21 -8.39
N ALA A 297 1.46 -23.91 -7.25
CA ALA A 297 0.85 -24.04 -5.93
C ALA A 297 1.41 -23.00 -4.94
N ILE A 298 0.64 -21.95 -4.68
CA ILE A 298 0.93 -20.86 -3.76
C ILE A 298 -0.13 -20.74 -2.67
N GLN A 299 0.28 -20.17 -1.53
CA GLN A 299 -0.66 -19.75 -0.50
C GLN A 299 -1.45 -18.54 -1.01
N TYR A 300 -2.78 -18.62 -0.86
CA TYR A 300 -3.66 -17.55 -1.29
C TYR A 300 -3.31 -16.19 -0.65
N TYR A 301 -3.36 -15.13 -1.47
CA TYR A 301 -3.07 -13.73 -1.11
C TYR A 301 -1.62 -13.48 -0.65
N VAL A 302 -0.74 -14.46 -0.76
CA VAL A 302 0.68 -14.34 -0.39
C VAL A 302 1.53 -14.22 -1.65
N TYR A 303 1.29 -13.15 -2.41
CA TYR A 303 2.12 -12.74 -3.53
C TYR A 303 1.99 -11.24 -3.79
N SER A 304 2.97 -10.69 -4.50
CA SER A 304 3.00 -9.29 -4.89
C SER A 304 3.92 -9.08 -6.09
N ALA A 305 3.75 -7.96 -6.78
CA ALA A 305 4.59 -7.59 -7.91
C ALA A 305 5.01 -6.11 -7.79
N ALA A 306 6.22 -5.81 -8.23
CA ALA A 306 6.72 -4.45 -8.36
C ALA A 306 7.62 -4.34 -9.59
N TYR A 307 7.77 -3.11 -10.10
CA TYR A 307 8.72 -2.83 -11.16
C TYR A 307 10.01 -2.26 -10.55
N VAL A 308 11.16 -2.67 -11.10
CA VAL A 308 12.50 -2.27 -10.68
C VAL A 308 13.17 -1.49 -11.81
N PRO A 309 13.02 -0.15 -11.85
CA PRO A 309 13.49 0.67 -12.96
C PRO A 309 14.99 0.53 -13.24
N ALA A 310 15.81 0.32 -12.19
CA ALA A 310 17.25 0.27 -12.31
C ALA A 310 17.78 -0.90 -13.17
N ILE A 311 16.98 -1.94 -13.35
CA ILE A 311 17.36 -3.13 -14.14
C ILE A 311 16.34 -3.48 -15.24
N ASP A 312 15.30 -2.65 -15.43
CA ASP A 312 14.20 -2.87 -16.37
C ASP A 312 13.59 -4.29 -16.22
N ARG A 313 13.23 -4.64 -14.98
CA ARG A 313 12.58 -5.92 -14.64
C ARG A 313 11.39 -5.70 -13.72
N PHE A 314 10.41 -6.57 -13.83
CA PHE A 314 9.45 -6.79 -12.76
C PHE A 314 10.01 -7.82 -11.79
N VAL A 315 9.73 -7.63 -10.50
CA VAL A 315 9.95 -8.63 -9.45
C VAL A 315 8.60 -9.13 -8.97
N VAL A 316 8.44 -10.44 -8.90
CA VAL A 316 7.29 -11.10 -8.29
C VAL A 316 7.77 -11.87 -7.07
N VAL A 317 7.12 -11.69 -5.93
CA VAL A 317 7.34 -12.51 -4.74
C VAL A 317 6.10 -13.31 -4.42
N THR A 318 6.26 -14.52 -3.91
CA THR A 318 5.14 -15.37 -3.48
C THR A 318 5.57 -16.34 -2.39
N THR A 319 4.63 -16.93 -1.66
CA THR A 319 4.87 -18.09 -0.79
C THR A 319 4.23 -19.34 -1.39
N ALA A 320 5.04 -20.34 -1.69
CA ALA A 320 4.59 -21.62 -2.21
C ALA A 320 3.84 -22.44 -1.13
N ALA A 321 3.07 -23.44 -1.56
CA ALA A 321 2.30 -24.33 -0.69
C ALA A 321 3.15 -25.04 0.38
N ASN A 322 4.44 -25.26 0.11
CA ASN A 322 5.40 -25.83 1.07
C ASN A 322 5.85 -24.84 2.17
N GLY A 323 5.33 -23.61 2.18
CA GLY A 323 5.66 -22.57 3.15
C GLY A 323 6.97 -21.83 2.87
N ARG A 324 7.61 -22.03 1.72
CA ARG A 324 8.81 -21.28 1.31
C ARG A 324 8.43 -20.10 0.44
N GLY A 325 9.09 -18.97 0.65
CA GLY A 325 9.03 -17.82 -0.23
C GLY A 325 9.82 -18.05 -1.51
N ALA A 326 9.38 -17.41 -2.59
CA ALA A 326 10.09 -17.34 -3.85
C ALA A 326 10.08 -15.92 -4.40
N ALA A 327 11.15 -15.53 -5.09
CA ALA A 327 11.25 -14.30 -5.87
C ALA A 327 11.60 -14.65 -7.32
N MET A 328 11.01 -13.95 -8.27
CA MET A 328 11.20 -14.16 -9.71
C MET A 328 11.39 -12.82 -10.40
N LEU A 329 12.28 -12.77 -11.39
CA LEU A 329 12.42 -11.62 -12.28
C LEU A 329 11.78 -11.90 -13.63
N ILE A 330 10.98 -10.96 -14.11
CA ILE A 330 10.30 -11.00 -15.39
C ILE A 330 10.76 -9.81 -16.23
N ASP A 331 11.15 -10.03 -17.47
CA ASP A 331 11.50 -8.95 -18.40
C ASP A 331 10.26 -8.31 -19.05
N GLN A 332 10.50 -7.34 -19.94
CA GLN A 332 9.44 -6.58 -20.61
C GLN A 332 8.66 -7.40 -21.63
N GLU A 333 9.23 -8.52 -22.08
CA GLU A 333 8.61 -9.48 -22.98
C GLU A 333 7.90 -10.60 -22.21
N GLY A 334 7.94 -10.57 -20.87
CA GLY A 334 7.29 -11.56 -20.01
C GLY A 334 8.11 -12.81 -19.74
N ARG A 335 9.39 -12.86 -20.15
CA ARG A 335 10.25 -14.01 -19.89
C ARG A 335 10.76 -13.96 -18.46
N ARG A 336 10.69 -15.11 -17.79
CA ARG A 336 11.33 -15.31 -16.48
C ARG A 336 12.84 -15.40 -16.66
N THR A 337 13.56 -14.43 -16.10
CA THR A 337 15.01 -14.26 -16.26
C THR A 337 15.81 -14.74 -15.05
N ALA A 338 15.19 -14.80 -13.87
CA ALA A 338 15.80 -15.33 -12.66
C ALA A 338 14.74 -15.88 -11.70
N THR A 339 15.13 -16.79 -10.82
CA THR A 339 14.29 -17.33 -9.74
C THR A 339 15.14 -17.63 -8.52
N LEU A 340 14.62 -17.28 -7.35
CA LEU A 340 15.19 -17.61 -6.05
C LEU A 340 14.05 -18.17 -5.19
N ASP A 341 13.98 -19.49 -4.99
CA ASP A 341 12.80 -20.23 -4.50
C ASP A 341 12.96 -20.79 -3.07
N CYS A 342 13.83 -20.14 -2.31
CA CYS A 342 14.32 -20.67 -1.05
C CYS A 342 14.01 -19.78 0.15
N LEU A 343 13.36 -18.63 -0.08
CA LEU A 343 13.21 -17.55 0.88
C LEU A 343 12.33 -17.97 2.07
N PRO A 344 12.42 -17.26 3.22
CA PRO A 344 11.37 -17.33 4.22
C PRO A 344 10.00 -16.96 3.60
N ALA A 345 8.91 -17.52 4.13
CA ALA A 345 7.56 -17.13 3.74
C ALA A 345 7.38 -15.61 3.80
N THR A 346 6.76 -15.04 2.78
CA THR A 346 6.42 -13.61 2.72
C THR A 346 5.11 -13.34 3.47
N VAL A 347 4.82 -12.07 3.73
CA VAL A 347 3.59 -11.67 4.44
C VAL A 347 2.43 -11.51 3.44
N ARG A 348 1.25 -12.02 3.82
CA ARG A 348 -0.02 -11.83 3.07
C ARG A 348 -0.28 -10.35 2.81
N GLU A 349 -0.73 -10.01 1.60
CA GLU A 349 -1.08 -8.64 1.18
C GLU A 349 0.05 -7.61 1.41
N SER A 350 1.30 -8.06 1.36
CA SER A 350 2.47 -7.22 1.49
C SER A 350 2.93 -6.67 0.14
N GLY A 351 3.17 -5.37 0.06
CA GLY A 351 3.89 -4.74 -1.05
C GLY A 351 5.40 -4.99 -1.00
N ILE A 352 6.07 -4.79 -2.14
CA ILE A 352 7.53 -4.86 -2.25
C ILE A 352 8.07 -3.42 -2.23
N GLY A 353 8.96 -3.11 -1.30
CA GLY A 353 9.73 -1.86 -1.35
C GLY A 353 10.81 -1.95 -2.43
N VAL A 354 10.99 -0.94 -3.26
CA VAL A 354 12.04 -0.91 -4.30
C VAL A 354 12.90 0.34 -4.14
N ALA A 355 14.22 0.16 -4.12
CA ALA A 355 15.20 1.26 -4.18
C ALA A 355 16.43 0.85 -5.00
N GLY A 356 16.70 1.59 -6.08
CA GLY A 356 17.74 1.23 -7.03
C GLY A 356 17.52 -0.18 -7.57
N ALA A 357 18.57 -1.01 -7.52
CA ALA A 357 18.52 -2.43 -7.90
C ALA A 357 18.29 -3.36 -6.69
N SER A 358 17.58 -2.89 -5.66
CA SER A 358 17.25 -3.70 -4.48
C SER A 358 15.74 -3.77 -4.26
N ALA A 359 15.27 -4.93 -3.80
CA ALA A 359 13.90 -5.13 -3.34
C ALA A 359 13.87 -5.48 -1.85
N TYR A 360 12.87 -4.98 -1.14
CA TYR A 360 12.70 -5.11 0.31
C TYR A 360 11.38 -5.83 0.58
N VAL A 361 11.46 -7.01 1.17
CA VAL A 361 10.35 -7.97 1.26
C VAL A 361 10.08 -8.30 2.73
N PRO A 362 8.92 -7.92 3.29
CA PRO A 362 8.50 -8.37 4.61
C PRO A 362 8.29 -9.88 4.66
N THR A 363 8.86 -10.53 5.69
CA THR A 363 8.77 -11.98 5.89
C THR A 363 7.96 -12.33 7.13
N HIS A 364 7.25 -13.46 7.07
CA HIS A 364 6.35 -13.92 8.14
C HIS A 364 7.05 -14.13 9.50
N ASP A 365 8.36 -14.37 9.49
CA ASP A 365 9.18 -14.48 10.70
C ASP A 365 9.55 -13.13 11.35
N GLY A 366 9.01 -12.02 10.85
CA GLY A 366 9.18 -10.68 11.42
C GLY A 366 10.46 -9.96 10.99
N ARG A 367 11.07 -10.37 9.88
CA ARG A 367 12.21 -9.68 9.27
C ARG A 367 11.77 -8.88 8.03
N LEU A 368 12.64 -7.95 7.61
CA LEU A 368 12.64 -7.34 6.29
C LEU A 368 13.83 -7.90 5.54
N LEU A 369 13.58 -8.66 4.48
CA LEU A 369 14.62 -9.22 3.61
C LEU A 369 15.04 -8.18 2.57
N THR A 370 16.34 -8.02 2.35
CA THR A 370 16.88 -7.23 1.24
C THR A 370 17.39 -8.17 0.15
N LEU A 371 16.79 -8.07 -1.04
CA LEU A 371 17.23 -8.75 -2.26
C LEU A 371 18.06 -7.79 -3.10
N ALA A 372 19.25 -8.22 -3.52
CA ALA A 372 20.03 -7.59 -4.57
C ALA A 372 19.61 -8.16 -5.93
N LEU A 373 19.31 -7.29 -6.89
CA LEU A 373 18.75 -7.67 -8.17
C LEU A 373 19.70 -7.25 -9.31
N ALA A 374 19.84 -8.12 -10.29
CA ALA A 374 20.43 -7.85 -11.59
C ALA A 374 19.50 -8.38 -12.68
N PRO A 375 19.66 -8.00 -13.96
CA PRO A 375 18.73 -8.40 -15.02
C PRO A 375 18.45 -9.90 -15.14
N GLU A 376 19.37 -10.76 -14.70
CA GLU A 376 19.28 -12.23 -14.76
C GLU A 376 19.67 -12.90 -13.43
N ARG A 377 19.71 -12.16 -12.31
CA ARG A 377 20.12 -12.72 -11.01
C ARG A 377 19.33 -12.09 -9.86
N ILE A 378 19.03 -12.91 -8.85
CA ILE A 378 18.48 -12.49 -7.56
C ILE A 378 19.38 -13.08 -6.49
N ALA A 379 19.87 -12.25 -5.56
CA ALA A 379 20.64 -12.72 -4.41
C ALA A 379 20.07 -12.11 -3.12
N VAL A 380 20.08 -12.87 -2.03
CA VAL A 380 19.82 -12.27 -0.72
C VAL A 380 21.05 -11.48 -0.27
N ARG A 381 20.86 -10.19 0.02
CA ARG A 381 21.90 -9.37 0.64
C ARG A 381 21.95 -9.56 2.16
N GLY A 382 20.79 -9.73 2.78
CA GLY A 382 20.65 -9.96 4.21
C GLY A 382 19.23 -9.61 4.67
N ALA A 383 19.03 -9.58 5.99
CA ALA A 383 17.76 -9.19 6.58
C ALA A 383 17.92 -8.26 7.78
N GLN A 384 16.89 -7.48 8.10
CA GLN A 384 16.78 -6.69 9.31
C GLN A 384 15.58 -7.15 10.12
N ARG A 385 15.70 -7.26 11.44
CA ARG A 385 14.53 -7.52 12.27
C ARG A 385 13.59 -6.32 12.26
N SER A 386 12.31 -6.54 12.02
CA SER A 386 11.34 -5.46 12.06
C SER A 386 11.08 -5.01 13.51
N PRO A 387 11.12 -3.69 13.80
CA PRO A 387 10.72 -3.16 15.09
C PRO A 387 9.19 -3.08 15.26
N ILE A 388 8.44 -3.31 14.18
CA ILE A 388 6.97 -3.32 14.17
C ILE A 388 6.44 -4.70 13.73
N PRO A 389 5.24 -5.10 14.15
CA PRO A 389 4.62 -6.30 13.60
C PRO A 389 4.24 -6.06 12.13
N TRP A 390 4.45 -7.08 11.31
CA TRP A 390 3.86 -7.16 9.99
C TRP A 390 2.41 -7.63 10.09
N GLY A 391 1.47 -6.80 9.65
CA GLY A 391 0.08 -7.18 9.50
C GLY A 391 -0.18 -7.85 8.16
N THR A 392 -1.34 -8.46 8.03
CA THR A 392 -1.71 -9.28 6.86
C THR A 392 -2.78 -8.62 5.99
N THR A 393 -2.98 -7.32 6.14
CA THR A 393 -4.09 -6.57 5.50
C THR A 393 -3.59 -5.37 4.71
N GLY A 394 -2.29 -5.31 4.42
CA GLY A 394 -1.65 -4.21 3.69
C GLY A 394 -0.33 -3.79 4.32
N ILE A 395 0.74 -3.85 3.53
CA ILE A 395 2.04 -3.26 3.85
C ILE A 395 2.54 -2.51 2.61
N VAL A 396 3.05 -1.28 2.79
CA VAL A 396 3.73 -0.53 1.72
C VAL A 396 5.09 -0.05 2.19
N GLY A 397 6.08 -0.15 1.32
CA GLY A 397 7.43 0.37 1.55
C GLY A 397 7.83 1.37 0.47
N PHE A 398 8.51 2.44 0.85
CA PHE A 398 9.02 3.43 -0.11
C PHE A 398 10.37 4.02 0.36
N PRO A 399 11.22 4.50 -0.57
CA PRO A 399 12.44 5.21 -0.21
C PRO A 399 12.09 6.51 0.54
N ALA A 400 12.52 6.60 1.79
CA ALA A 400 12.42 7.79 2.63
C ALA A 400 13.50 8.82 2.27
N ASN A 401 14.70 8.34 1.98
CA ASN A 401 15.83 9.09 1.48
C ASN A 401 16.78 8.13 0.71
N GLY A 402 18.00 8.56 0.40
CA GLY A 402 18.96 7.75 -0.37
C GLY A 402 19.46 6.48 0.33
N THR A 403 19.32 6.37 1.65
CA THR A 403 19.82 5.24 2.46
C THR A 403 18.76 4.60 3.36
N THR A 404 17.53 5.10 3.36
CA THR A 404 16.48 4.62 4.28
C THR A 404 15.22 4.24 3.50
N MET A 405 14.67 3.07 3.81
CA MET A 405 13.32 2.66 3.41
C MET A 405 12.36 2.89 4.56
N HIS A 406 11.22 3.52 4.31
CA HIS A 406 10.14 3.64 5.28
C HIS A 406 9.04 2.64 4.93
N PHE A 407 8.56 1.92 5.93
CA PHE A 407 7.48 0.94 5.80
C PHE A 407 6.30 1.31 6.69
N VAL A 408 5.11 1.15 6.12
CA VAL A 408 3.83 1.28 6.81
C VAL A 408 3.12 -0.08 6.76
N SER A 409 2.80 -0.63 7.92
CA SER A 409 2.06 -1.88 8.07
C SER A 409 0.72 -1.61 8.76
N LEU A 410 -0.37 -2.07 8.16
CA LEU A 410 -1.70 -1.98 8.80
C LEU A 410 -1.86 -3.07 9.86
N THR A 411 -2.52 -2.75 10.98
CA THR A 411 -2.81 -3.71 12.06
C THR A 411 -4.22 -3.46 12.61
N PRO A 412 -4.83 -4.40 13.35
CA PRO A 412 -6.09 -4.15 14.06
C PRO A 412 -6.08 -2.92 14.98
N SER A 413 -4.89 -2.49 15.40
CA SER A 413 -4.67 -1.35 16.30
C SER A 413 -4.20 -0.07 15.60
N GLY A 414 -4.30 -0.01 14.27
CA GLY A 414 -3.89 1.12 13.44
C GLY A 414 -2.60 0.86 12.65
N ALA A 415 -2.18 1.84 11.85
CA ALA A 415 -0.92 1.80 11.12
C ALA A 415 0.28 1.74 12.08
N ARG A 416 1.30 0.97 11.70
CA ARG A 416 2.60 0.87 12.36
C ARG A 416 3.69 1.20 11.36
N GLU A 417 4.67 1.97 11.78
CA GLU A 417 5.65 2.59 10.89
C GLU A 417 7.07 2.34 11.38
N ALA A 418 7.97 2.09 10.43
CA ALA A 418 9.37 1.84 10.74
C ALA A 418 10.28 2.24 9.59
N ASP A 419 11.43 2.81 9.94
CA ASP A 419 12.54 3.06 9.04
C ASP A 419 13.53 1.90 9.08
N PHE A 420 14.07 1.55 7.91
CA PHE A 420 15.08 0.53 7.71
C PHE A 420 16.26 1.13 6.96
N GLU A 421 17.44 1.10 7.56
CA GLU A 421 18.67 1.63 6.97
C GLU A 421 19.28 0.62 6.00
N GLN A 422 19.50 1.03 4.76
CA GLN A 422 20.17 0.22 3.75
C GLN A 422 21.62 -0.04 4.17
N GLY A 423 22.09 -1.28 4.00
CA GLY A 423 23.45 -1.68 4.39
C GLY A 423 23.59 -2.06 5.87
N ARG A 424 22.51 -2.01 6.67
CA ARG A 424 22.48 -2.52 8.05
C ARG A 424 21.88 -3.91 8.17
N GLU A 425 21.70 -4.61 7.05
CA GLU A 425 21.26 -5.99 7.05
C GLU A 425 22.29 -6.89 7.73
N THR A 426 21.80 -7.87 8.50
CA THR A 426 22.61 -8.99 8.97
C THR A 426 22.53 -10.14 7.97
N GLU A 427 23.60 -10.92 7.85
CA GLU A 427 23.58 -12.17 7.10
C GLU A 427 22.45 -13.09 7.57
N LEU A 428 21.92 -13.89 6.66
CA LEU A 428 20.92 -14.89 7.01
C LEU A 428 21.57 -16.01 7.83
N ALA A 429 20.80 -16.63 8.72
CA ALA A 429 21.28 -17.73 9.56
C ALA A 429 21.55 -18.99 8.73
N ALA A 430 22.34 -19.92 9.28
CA ALA A 430 22.67 -21.18 8.62
C ALA A 430 21.44 -22.02 8.20
N SER A 431 20.33 -21.93 8.95
CA SER A 431 19.06 -22.58 8.59
C SER A 431 18.42 -22.02 7.31
N ASP A 432 18.85 -20.83 6.88
CA ASP A 432 18.42 -20.14 5.67
C ASP A 432 19.48 -20.29 4.54
N GLU A 433 20.58 -21.04 4.76
CA GLU A 433 21.72 -21.20 3.82
C GLU A 433 21.35 -21.76 2.45
N GLY A 434 20.19 -22.40 2.32
CA GLY A 434 19.66 -22.82 1.02
C GLY A 434 19.39 -21.67 0.03
N CYS A 435 19.59 -20.41 0.44
CA CYS A 435 19.45 -19.21 -0.38
C CYS A 435 20.75 -18.48 -0.77
N ILE A 436 21.90 -18.96 -0.33
CA ILE A 436 23.17 -18.33 -0.68
C ILE A 436 23.64 -18.97 -2.00
N GLU A 437 23.29 -18.34 -3.13
CA GLU A 437 24.05 -18.57 -4.36
C GLU A 437 25.47 -18.06 -4.15
N ILE A 438 26.40 -19.00 -3.98
CA ILE A 438 27.84 -18.76 -4.01
C ILE A 438 28.15 -18.05 -5.34
N PRO A 439 28.78 -16.86 -5.35
CA PRO A 439 29.29 -16.31 -6.60
C PRO A 439 30.41 -17.22 -7.09
N ASP A 440 30.27 -17.77 -8.29
CA ASP A 440 31.41 -18.33 -9.02
C ASP A 440 32.50 -17.25 -9.07
N ALA A 441 33.66 -17.59 -8.51
CA ALA A 441 34.86 -16.78 -8.62
C ALA A 441 35.27 -16.70 -10.10
N PRO A 442 35.82 -15.56 -10.57
CA PRO A 442 36.31 -15.47 -11.93
C PRO A 442 37.63 -16.28 -12.04
N ASP A 443 37.69 -17.20 -13.00
CA ASP A 443 38.94 -17.69 -13.58
C ASP A 443 39.42 -16.75 -14.68
#